data_AF-A0A2D9QAX4-F1
#
_entry.id   AF-A0A2D9QAX4-F1
#
_cell.length_a   1.000
_cell.length_b   1.000
_cell.length_c   1.000
_cell.angle_alpha   90.00
_cell.angle_beta   90.00
_cell.angle_gamma   90.00
#
_symmetry.space_group_name_H-M   'P 1'
#
loop_
_entity.id
_entity.type
_entity.pdbx_description
1 polymer ?
#
loop_
_entity_poly.entity_id
_entity_poly.type
_entity_poly.pdbx_seq_one_letter_code
_entity_poly.pdbx_strand_id
1 'polypeptide(L)'
;MAKEPTYFQERRDFIARMLAEQPKGAYAREMKFTKEIFSSYNIDFLKVVSPPFELNSLAYLISQDGKKYLSLQEKIWLYKPEKHLIIEQEDKVGEDWNGKRKKGFREFLNE
;
A
#
# COMPACT_ATOMS: atom_id res chain seq x y z
N MET A 1 33.45 -16.14 -1.94
CA MET A 1 32.58 -14.96 -2.22
C MET A 1 31.33 -15.49 -2.90
N ALA A 2 30.16 -15.37 -2.27
CA ALA A 2 28.91 -15.79 -2.91
C ALA A 2 28.65 -14.87 -4.12
N LYS A 3 28.46 -15.44 -5.31
CA LYS A 3 28.03 -14.66 -6.48
C LYS A 3 26.65 -14.09 -6.18
N GLU A 4 26.49 -12.78 -6.33
CA GLU A 4 25.19 -12.16 -6.21
C GLU A 4 24.23 -12.79 -7.25
N PRO A 5 23.05 -13.26 -6.83
CA PRO A 5 22.07 -13.79 -7.76
C PRO A 5 21.74 -12.74 -8.81
N THR A 6 21.86 -13.15 -10.08
CA THR A 6 21.80 -12.22 -11.22
C THR A 6 20.36 -12.04 -11.66
N TYR A 7 19.63 -11.11 -11.04
CA TYR A 7 18.22 -10.80 -11.34
C TYR A 7 18.04 -9.93 -12.59
N PHE A 8 18.71 -10.28 -13.69
CA PHE A 8 18.72 -9.41 -14.86
C PHE A 8 17.32 -9.29 -15.48
N GLN A 9 16.61 -10.42 -15.66
CA GLN A 9 15.28 -10.44 -16.26
C GLN A 9 14.26 -9.69 -15.40
N GLU A 10 14.24 -9.93 -14.09
CA GLU A 10 13.32 -9.28 -13.15
C GLU A 10 13.53 -7.77 -13.11
N ARG A 11 14.79 -7.30 -13.22
CA ARG A 11 15.09 -5.87 -13.31
C ARG A 11 14.59 -5.27 -14.63
N ARG A 12 14.71 -5.99 -15.75
CA ARG A 12 14.15 -5.52 -17.04
C ARG A 12 12.64 -5.39 -16.97
N ASP A 13 11.98 -6.40 -16.41
CA ASP A 13 10.52 -6.45 -16.28
C ASP A 13 10.01 -5.37 -15.32
N PHE A 14 10.75 -5.12 -14.23
CA PHE A 14 10.47 -4.02 -13.32
C PHE A 14 10.51 -2.66 -14.03
N ILE A 15 11.55 -2.38 -14.80
CA ILE A 15 11.66 -1.13 -15.57
C ILE A 15 10.48 -0.99 -16.55
N ALA A 16 10.14 -2.07 -17.25
CA ALA A 16 9.07 -2.08 -18.24
C ALA A 16 7.67 -1.84 -17.64
N ARG A 17 7.43 -2.22 -16.37
CA ARG A 17 6.15 -1.99 -15.69
C ARG A 17 6.07 -0.63 -15.01
N MET A 18 7.18 -0.15 -14.46
CA MET A 18 7.18 1.07 -13.66
C MET A 18 7.18 2.32 -14.55
N LEU A 19 7.76 2.27 -15.75
CA LEU A 19 7.82 3.40 -16.67
C LEU A 19 6.71 3.32 -17.71
N ALA A 20 6.03 4.45 -17.95
CA ALA A 20 4.98 4.53 -18.97
C ALA A 20 5.55 4.38 -20.39
N GLU A 21 6.76 4.91 -20.62
CA GLU A 21 7.47 4.76 -21.88
C GLU A 21 8.81 4.04 -21.69
N GLN A 22 9.15 3.18 -22.65
CA GLN A 22 10.45 2.50 -22.69
C GLN A 22 11.57 3.54 -22.88
N PRO A 23 12.57 3.62 -21.98
CA PRO A 23 13.62 4.62 -22.06
C PRO A 23 14.60 4.27 -23.19
N LYS A 24 14.29 4.71 -24.42
CA LYS A 24 15.17 4.60 -25.59
C LYS A 24 16.36 5.55 -25.40
N GLY A 25 17.46 5.04 -24.84
CA GLY A 25 18.72 5.77 -24.63
C GLY A 25 19.12 6.00 -23.17
N ALA A 26 18.17 5.94 -22.23
CA ALA A 26 18.45 6.09 -20.79
C ALA A 26 18.45 4.75 -20.02
N TYR A 27 18.30 3.62 -20.72
CA TYR A 27 18.16 2.29 -20.11
C TYR A 27 19.27 1.92 -19.12
N ALA A 28 20.54 2.28 -19.42
CA ALA A 28 21.66 2.02 -18.53
C ALA A 28 21.54 2.77 -17.18
N ARG A 29 20.98 3.98 -17.20
CA ARG A 29 20.73 4.80 -16.01
C ARG A 29 19.60 4.20 -15.17
N GLU A 30 18.49 3.85 -15.81
CA GLU A 30 17.35 3.20 -15.15
C GLU A 30 17.74 1.84 -14.56
N MET A 31 18.59 1.08 -15.25
CA MET A 31 19.15 -0.17 -14.73
C MET A 31 20.02 0.06 -13.48
N LYS A 32 20.79 1.16 -13.42
CA LYS A 32 21.55 1.52 -12.21
C LYS A 32 20.62 1.79 -11.04
N PHE A 33 19.55 2.56 -11.27
CA PHE A 33 18.55 2.85 -10.25
C PHE A 33 17.83 1.59 -9.77
N THR A 34 17.47 0.72 -10.71
CA THR A 34 16.82 -0.55 -10.40
C THR A 34 17.70 -1.44 -9.52
N LYS A 35 19.03 -1.47 -9.75
CA LYS A 35 19.96 -2.21 -8.89
C LYS A 35 19.92 -1.73 -7.43
N GLU A 36 19.87 -0.42 -7.21
CA GLU A 36 19.79 0.19 -5.87
C GLU A 36 18.45 -0.09 -5.18
N ILE A 37 17.36 -0.11 -5.95
CA ILE A 37 16.03 -0.48 -5.43
C ILE A 37 16.02 -1.97 -5.04
N PHE A 38 16.53 -2.85 -5.90
CA PHE A 38 16.60 -4.29 -5.66
C PHE A 38 17.55 -4.69 -4.52
N SER A 39 18.50 -3.83 -4.12
CA SER A 39 19.31 -4.06 -2.93
C SER A 39 18.61 -3.69 -1.63
N SER A 40 17.54 -2.89 -1.70
CA SER A 40 16.89 -2.31 -0.52
C SER A 40 15.57 -2.99 -0.15
N TYR A 41 14.90 -3.64 -1.11
CA TYR A 41 13.55 -4.17 -0.95
C TYR A 41 13.47 -5.66 -1.34
N ASN A 42 12.45 -6.36 -0.83
CA ASN A 42 12.21 -7.75 -1.19
C ASN A 42 11.82 -7.88 -2.68
N ILE A 43 12.44 -8.82 -3.38
CA ILE A 43 12.20 -9.09 -4.81
C ILE A 43 10.75 -9.49 -5.07
N ASP A 44 10.14 -10.28 -4.18
CA ASP A 44 8.76 -10.72 -4.36
C ASP A 44 7.77 -9.56 -4.24
N PHE A 45 8.07 -8.58 -3.40
CA PHE A 45 7.35 -7.32 -3.35
C PHE A 45 7.54 -6.52 -4.65
N LEU A 46 8.79 -6.36 -5.12
CA LEU A 46 9.10 -5.62 -6.35
C LEU A 46 8.48 -6.27 -7.59
N LYS A 47 8.20 -7.58 -7.57
CA LYS A 47 7.47 -8.29 -8.62
C LYS A 47 5.99 -7.92 -8.69
N VAL A 48 5.39 -7.37 -7.64
CA VAL A 48 3.95 -7.08 -7.58
C VAL A 48 3.66 -5.58 -7.53
N VAL A 49 4.56 -4.79 -6.96
CA VAL A 49 4.35 -3.34 -6.80
C VAL A 49 4.22 -2.64 -8.16
N SER A 50 3.20 -1.80 -8.28
CA SER A 50 3.00 -0.89 -9.41
C SER A 50 2.44 0.43 -8.89
N PRO A 51 3.02 1.58 -9.25
CA PRO A 51 2.49 2.88 -8.88
C PRO A 51 1.15 3.12 -9.58
N PRO A 52 0.20 3.82 -8.94
CA PRO A 52 -1.06 4.23 -9.56
C PRO A 52 -0.90 5.44 -10.48
N PHE A 53 0.34 5.87 -10.73
CA PHE A 53 0.69 7.03 -11.54
C PHE A 53 1.86 6.68 -12.46
N GLU A 54 1.98 7.41 -13.56
CA GLU A 54 3.01 7.20 -14.55
C GLU A 54 4.35 7.78 -14.08
N LEU A 55 5.42 7.00 -14.20
CA LEU A 55 6.78 7.46 -13.96
C LEU A 55 7.53 7.66 -15.27
N ASN A 56 8.20 8.81 -15.38
CA ASN A 56 9.14 9.09 -16.46
C ASN A 56 10.54 8.52 -16.17
N SER A 57 10.89 8.31 -14.89
CA SER A 57 12.18 7.75 -14.46
C SER A 57 12.08 7.13 -13.07
N LEU A 58 12.86 6.06 -12.83
CA LEU A 58 13.00 5.43 -11.53
C LEU A 58 13.81 6.27 -10.53
N ALA A 59 14.41 7.38 -10.97
CA ALA A 59 15.06 8.35 -10.08
C ALA A 59 14.11 8.83 -8.97
N TYR A 60 12.81 8.95 -9.27
CA TYR A 60 11.80 9.29 -8.27
C TYR A 60 11.80 8.28 -7.11
N LEU A 61 11.87 6.98 -7.39
CA LEU A 61 11.82 5.93 -6.36
C LEU A 61 13.03 5.94 -5.43
N ILE A 62 14.15 6.54 -5.88
CA ILE A 62 15.37 6.71 -5.07
C ILE A 62 15.32 7.98 -4.22
N SER A 63 14.51 8.96 -4.63
CA SER A 63 14.26 10.17 -3.84
C SER A 63 13.67 9.83 -2.46
N GLN A 64 13.71 10.78 -1.53
CA GLN A 64 13.16 10.57 -0.19
C GLN A 64 11.66 10.23 -0.24
N ASP A 65 10.90 10.86 -1.12
CA ASP A 65 9.46 10.62 -1.22
C ASP A 65 9.14 9.30 -1.90
N GLY A 66 9.90 8.93 -2.93
CA GLY A 66 9.77 7.61 -3.55
C GLY A 66 10.12 6.46 -2.61
N LYS A 67 11.15 6.64 -1.76
CA LYS A 67 11.49 5.68 -0.70
C LYS A 67 10.37 5.56 0.33
N LYS A 68 9.79 6.68 0.78
CA LYS A 68 8.60 6.65 1.67
C LYS A 68 7.44 5.90 1.03
N TYR A 69 7.18 6.15 -0.25
CA TYR A 69 6.13 5.46 -1.01
C TYR A 69 6.37 3.96 -1.04
N LEU A 70 7.56 3.50 -1.47
CA LEU A 70 7.89 2.07 -1.54
C LEU A 70 7.80 1.39 -0.17
N SER A 71 8.30 2.04 0.89
CA SER A 71 8.22 1.50 2.25
C SER A 71 6.79 1.40 2.77
N LEU A 72 5.90 2.32 2.39
CA LEU A 72 4.47 2.21 2.71
C LEU A 72 3.81 1.06 1.96
N GLN A 73 4.10 0.93 0.66
CA GLN A 73 3.57 -0.16 -0.16
C GLN A 73 4.06 -1.53 0.32
N GLU A 74 5.32 -1.64 0.74
CA GLU A 74 5.87 -2.88 1.29
C GLU A 74 5.17 -3.25 2.61
N LYS A 75 4.89 -2.27 3.48
CA LYS A 75 4.10 -2.51 4.71
C LYS A 75 2.69 -2.99 4.40
N ILE A 76 2.03 -2.39 3.41
CA ILE A 76 0.70 -2.84 2.95
C ILE A 76 0.77 -4.27 2.42
N TRP A 77 1.80 -4.57 1.62
CA TRP A 77 2.01 -5.91 1.06
C TRP A 77 2.26 -6.96 2.15
N LEU A 78 2.99 -6.60 3.22
CA LEU A 78 3.23 -7.46 4.38
C LEU A 78 2.04 -7.55 5.34
N TYR A 79 1.07 -6.65 5.23
CA TYR A 79 -0.05 -6.58 6.17
C TYR A 79 -0.97 -7.79 6.02
N LYS A 80 -1.13 -8.54 7.12
CA LYS A 80 -2.10 -9.62 7.24
C LYS A 80 -3.21 -9.14 8.16
N PRO A 81 -4.46 -8.98 7.68
CA PRO A 81 -5.55 -8.51 8.52
C PRO A 81 -5.79 -9.51 9.64
N GLU A 82 -5.88 -8.99 10.86
CA GLU A 82 -6.32 -9.79 12.00
C GLU A 82 -7.79 -10.15 11.78
N LYS A 83 -8.09 -11.45 11.80
CA LYS A 83 -9.47 -11.92 11.76
C LYS A 83 -10.10 -11.61 13.12
N HIS A 84 -10.83 -10.50 13.21
CA HIS A 84 -11.69 -10.30 14.36
C HIS A 84 -12.79 -11.35 14.35
N LEU A 85 -13.00 -11.99 15.50
CA LEU A 85 -14.18 -12.82 15.72
C LEU A 85 -15.38 -11.90 15.54
N ILE A 86 -16.22 -12.22 14.57
CA ILE A 86 -17.56 -11.63 14.47
C ILE A 86 -18.25 -12.08 15.76
N ILE A 87 -18.37 -11.18 16.73
CA ILE A 87 -19.21 -11.42 17.89
C ILE A 87 -20.63 -11.36 17.34
N GLU A 88 -21.22 -12.53 17.09
CA GLU A 88 -22.64 -12.62 16.79
C GLU A 88 -23.37 -11.90 17.94
N GLN A 89 -24.14 -10.87 17.61
CA GLN A 89 -24.96 -10.20 18.61
C GLN A 89 -25.91 -11.25 19.17
N GLU A 90 -25.80 -11.54 20.47
CA GLU A 90 -26.80 -12.35 21.15
C GLU A 90 -28.17 -11.67 20.99
N ASP A 91 -29.21 -12.48 20.85
CA ASP A 91 -30.59 -11.99 20.83
C ASP A 91 -30.81 -11.09 22.05
N LYS A 92 -31.53 -9.99 21.85
CA LYS A 92 -31.80 -9.02 22.92
C LYS A 92 -32.41 -9.72 24.13
N VAL A 93 -31.62 -9.84 25.21
CA VAL A 93 -32.11 -10.34 26.50
C VAL A 93 -32.46 -9.14 27.38
N GLY A 94 -33.74 -8.91 27.61
CA GLY A 94 -34.25 -7.88 28.53
C GLY A 94 -35.55 -7.25 28.06
N GLU A 95 -36.40 -6.85 29.02
CA GLU A 95 -37.64 -6.12 28.73
C GLU A 95 -37.33 -4.74 28.12
N ASP A 96 -38.17 -4.32 27.17
CA ASP A 96 -38.11 -2.97 26.62
C ASP A 96 -38.32 -1.93 27.73
N TRP A 97 -37.49 -0.88 27.70
CA TRP A 97 -37.65 0.23 28.62
C TRP A 97 -38.99 0.93 28.40
N ASN A 98 -39.94 0.68 29.30
CA ASN A 98 -41.28 1.28 29.30
C ASN A 98 -41.37 2.62 30.06
N GLY A 99 -40.24 3.28 30.34
CA GLY A 99 -40.25 4.57 31.02
C GLY A 99 -40.81 5.69 30.14
N LYS A 100 -41.45 6.69 30.76
CA LYS A 100 -41.89 7.91 30.05
C LYS A 100 -40.66 8.60 29.44
N ARG A 101 -40.69 8.85 28.12
CA ARG A 101 -39.67 9.66 27.46
C ARG A 101 -39.63 11.04 28.12
N LYS A 102 -38.43 11.53 28.44
CA LYS A 102 -38.23 12.93 28.83
C LYS A 102 -38.64 13.81 27.65
N LYS A 103 -39.27 14.96 27.95
CA LYS A 103 -39.68 15.91 26.91
C LYS A 103 -38.50 16.25 26.01
N GLY A 104 -38.69 16.15 24.71
CA GLY A 104 -37.66 16.50 23.73
C GLY A 104 -37.42 18.01 23.70
N PHE A 105 -36.27 18.43 23.16
CA PHE A 105 -35.92 19.86 23.08
C PHE A 105 -37.00 20.71 22.35
N ARG A 106 -37.69 20.13 21.36
CA ARG A 106 -38.84 20.78 20.69
C ARG A 106 -40.06 20.97 21.59
N GLU A 107 -40.31 20.04 22.50
CA GLU A 107 -41.43 20.10 23.45
C GLU A 107 -41.10 21.06 24.61
N PHE A 108 -39.81 21.29 24.89
CA PHE A 108 -39.34 22.31 25.83
C PHE A 108 -39.44 23.73 25.27
N LEU A 109 -39.18 23.93 23.97
CA LEU A 109 -39.21 25.26 23.33
C LEU A 109 -40.62 25.82 23.06
N ASN A 110 -41.66 24.98 23.18
CA ASN A 110 -43.05 25.36 22.95
C ASN A 110 -43.85 25.54 24.27
N GLU A 111 -43.18 25.52 25.43
CA GLU A 111 -43.68 26.02 26.73
C GLU A 111 -43.25 27.48 26.93
#